data_AF-A0A352ADE1-F1
#
_entry.id   AF-A0A352ADE1-F1
#
_cell.length_a   1.000
_cell.length_b   1.000
_cell.length_c   1.000
_cell.angle_alpha   90.00
_cell.angle_beta   90.00
_cell.angle_gamma   90.00
#
_symmetry.space_group_name_H-M   'P 1'
#
loop_
_entity.id
_entity.type
_entity.pdbx_description
1 polymer ?
#
loop_
_entity_poly.entity_id
_entity_poly.type
_entity_poly.pdbx_seq_one_letter_code
_entity_poly.pdbx_strand_id
1 'polypeptide(L)'
;FFSVELQRVRADNLIPDFIPCSTIIISPRATVHKLATSHVEDIAYLSHDEVIKLFNDAALALERLRASTAGSTEEALQDNALQFYREKAVALQDVKNRLLRRKLRDLPVQ
;
A
#
# COMPACT_ATOMS: atom_id res chain seq x y z
N PHE A 1 20.33 -3.08 11.48
CA PHE A 1 20.69 -2.34 10.25
C PHE A 1 19.77 -1.15 9.91
N PHE A 2 18.82 -0.70 10.75
CA PHE A 2 17.89 0.39 10.41
C PHE A 2 17.88 1.60 11.39
N SER A 3 18.90 1.78 12.24
CA SER A 3 18.93 2.94 13.16
C SER A 3 19.28 4.28 12.49
N VAL A 4 19.71 4.26 11.22
CA VAL A 4 20.20 5.44 10.50
C VAL A 4 19.05 6.38 10.08
N GLU A 5 17.91 5.84 9.64
CA GLU A 5 16.76 6.67 9.25
C GLU A 5 16.12 7.40 10.42
N LEU A 6 15.98 6.75 11.59
CA LEU A 6 15.44 7.42 12.77
C LEU A 6 16.34 8.56 13.25
N GLN A 7 17.67 8.36 13.21
CA GLN A 7 18.64 9.39 13.55
C GLN A 7 18.54 10.59 12.60
N ARG A 8 18.31 10.35 11.30
CA ARG A 8 18.15 11.42 10.31
C ARG A 8 16.86 12.21 10.51
N VAL A 9 15.73 11.56 10.72
CA VAL A 9 14.44 12.24 10.94
C VAL A 9 14.45 13.08 12.22
N ARG A 10 15.18 12.64 13.25
CA ARG A 10 15.44 13.44 14.46
C ARG A 10 16.40 14.61 14.19
N ALA A 11 17.47 14.40 13.42
CA ALA A 11 18.36 15.47 13.01
C ALA A 11 17.64 16.56 12.18
N ASP A 12 16.63 16.16 11.41
CA ASP A 12 15.77 17.06 10.65
C ASP A 12 14.66 17.72 11.50
N ASN A 13 14.64 17.51 12.83
CA ASN A 13 13.65 18.03 13.80
C ASN A 13 12.18 17.69 13.50
N LEU A 14 11.93 16.65 12.71
CA LEU A 14 10.56 16.24 12.35
C LEU A 14 9.88 15.44 13.48
N ILE A 15 10.66 14.93 14.44
CA ILE A 15 10.16 14.26 15.64
C ILE A 15 10.90 14.81 16.86
N PRO A 16 10.18 15.36 17.86
CA PRO A 16 10.79 15.81 19.11
C PRO A 16 11.48 14.67 19.88
N ASP A 17 12.61 14.99 20.51
CA ASP A 17 13.48 13.99 21.17
C ASP A 17 12.81 13.18 22.28
N PHE A 18 11.81 13.78 22.93
CA PHE A 18 11.06 13.15 24.02
C PHE A 18 10.01 12.14 23.54
N ILE A 19 9.70 12.09 22.23
CA ILE A 19 8.75 11.11 21.70
C ILE A 19 9.47 9.77 21.50
N PRO A 20 9.09 8.71 22.24
CA PRO A 20 9.69 7.41 22.05
C PRO A 20 9.31 6.86 20.68
N CYS A 21 10.30 6.62 19.83
CA CYS A 21 10.11 5.99 18.53
C CYS A 21 10.62 4.55 18.58
N SER A 22 9.79 3.60 18.18
CA SER A 22 10.18 2.20 18.02
C SER A 22 10.00 1.78 16.57
N THR A 23 11.06 1.30 15.93
CA THR A 23 10.97 0.63 14.64
C THR A 23 10.43 -0.78 14.85
N ILE A 24 9.21 -1.04 14.38
CA ILE A 24 8.65 -2.40 14.38
C ILE A 24 9.11 -3.09 13.09
N ILE A 25 10.05 -4.02 13.22
CA ILE A 25 10.42 -4.91 12.11
C ILE A 25 9.37 -6.01 12.03
N ILE A 26 8.46 -5.91 11.08
CA ILE A 26 7.49 -6.97 10.77
C ILE A 26 8.22 -8.01 9.91
N SER A 27 8.84 -8.98 10.56
CA SER A 27 9.26 -10.21 9.89
C SER A 27 8.02 -11.07 9.61
N PRO A 28 7.78 -11.53 8.37
CA PRO A 28 6.72 -12.46 8.11
C PRO A 28 7.12 -13.79 8.75
N ARG A 29 6.60 -14.10 9.96
CA ARG A 29 5.92 -15.39 10.25
C ARG A 29 5.72 -15.80 11.72
N ALA A 30 6.36 -15.22 12.74
CA ALA A 30 6.26 -15.83 14.07
C ALA A 30 5.28 -15.15 15.04
N THR A 31 5.26 -13.82 15.14
CA THR A 31 4.46 -13.14 16.18
C THR A 31 4.14 -11.70 15.80
N VAL A 32 2.91 -11.27 16.09
CA VAL A 32 2.56 -9.84 16.09
C VAL A 32 3.36 -9.14 17.18
N HIS A 33 4.06 -8.06 16.82
CA HIS A 33 4.84 -7.28 17.78
C HIS A 33 3.96 -6.72 18.91
N LYS A 34 4.43 -6.76 20.17
CA LYS A 34 3.64 -6.36 21.36
C LYS A 34 3.01 -4.97 21.26
N LEU A 35 3.71 -4.02 20.62
CA LEU A 35 3.22 -2.65 20.42
C LEU A 35 2.08 -2.55 19.38
N ALA A 36 1.97 -3.52 18.47
CA ALA A 36 0.89 -3.60 17.49
C ALA A 36 -0.31 -4.38 18.03
N THR A 37 -0.16 -5.14 19.12
CA THR A 37 -1.19 -6.03 19.68
C THR A 37 -2.47 -5.29 20.05
N SER A 38 -2.38 -4.07 20.58
CA SER A 38 -3.56 -3.24 20.93
C SER A 38 -4.31 -2.69 19.71
N HIS A 39 -3.74 -2.77 18.52
CA HIS A 39 -4.26 -2.16 17.28
C HIS A 39 -4.46 -3.18 16.15
N VAL A 40 -4.41 -4.48 16.45
CA VAL A 40 -4.47 -5.56 15.43
C VAL A 40 -5.77 -5.58 14.62
N GLU A 41 -6.85 -5.01 15.16
CA GLU A 41 -8.15 -4.89 14.48
C GLU A 41 -8.17 -3.73 13.49
N ASP A 42 -7.38 -2.69 13.75
CA ASP A 42 -7.34 -1.47 12.95
C ASP A 42 -6.30 -1.57 11.83
N ILE A 43 -5.20 -2.28 12.09
CA ILE A 43 -4.10 -2.43 11.14
C ILE A 43 -4.51 -3.40 10.01
N ALA A 44 -4.53 -2.89 8.79
CA ALA A 44 -4.61 -3.72 7.60
C ALA A 44 -3.23 -4.29 7.24
N TYR A 45 -3.22 -5.51 6.75
CA TYR A 45 -2.02 -6.19 6.27
C TYR A 45 -2.13 -6.44 4.77
N LEU A 46 -1.03 -6.20 4.07
CA LEU A 46 -0.85 -6.53 2.67
C LEU A 46 0.48 -7.26 2.51
N SER A 47 0.47 -8.43 1.89
CA SER A 47 1.69 -9.18 1.62
C SER A 47 2.53 -8.52 0.52
N HIS A 48 3.82 -8.83 0.49
CA HIS A 48 4.73 -8.31 -0.54
C HIS A 48 4.27 -8.68 -1.96
N ASP A 49 3.82 -9.93 -2.17
CA ASP A 49 3.29 -10.40 -3.45
C ASP A 49 2.03 -9.62 -3.87
N GLU A 50 1.15 -9.29 -2.92
CA GLU A 50 -0.05 -8.49 -3.19
C GLU A 50 0.30 -7.04 -3.54
N VAL A 51 1.33 -6.45 -2.90
CA VAL A 51 1.86 -5.11 -3.25
C VAL A 51 2.40 -5.11 -4.67
N ILE A 52 3.27 -6.08 -5.01
CA ILE A 52 3.82 -6.22 -6.36
C ILE A 52 2.70 -6.39 -7.38
N LYS A 53 1.72 -7.24 -7.08
CA LYS A 53 0.57 -7.46 -7.96
C LYS A 53 -0.24 -6.19 -8.18
N LEU A 54 -0.55 -5.44 -7.12
CA LEU A 54 -1.26 -4.16 -7.23
C LEU A 54 -0.50 -3.16 -8.11
N PHE A 55 0.82 -3.06 -7.92
CA PHE A 55 1.67 -2.22 -8.75
C PHE A 55 1.62 -2.64 -10.22
N ASN A 56 1.76 -3.93 -10.52
CA ASN A 56 1.72 -4.46 -11.88
C ASN A 56 0.35 -4.23 -12.55
N ASP A 57 -0.75 -4.47 -11.83
CA ASP A 57 -2.11 -4.24 -12.33
C ASP A 57 -2.32 -2.76 -12.71
N ALA A 58 -1.84 -1.84 -11.86
CA ALA A 58 -1.94 -0.40 -12.10
C ALA A 58 -1.06 0.04 -13.29
N ALA A 59 0.16 -0.47 -13.38
CA ALA A 59 1.06 -0.19 -14.50
C ALA A 59 0.45 -0.63 -15.84
N LEU A 60 -0.14 -1.84 -15.91
CA LEU A 60 -0.80 -2.34 -17.11
C LEU A 60 -2.03 -1.51 -17.51
N ALA A 61 -2.82 -1.04 -16.53
CA ALA A 61 -3.97 -0.19 -16.82
C ALA A 61 -3.54 1.16 -17.40
N LEU A 62 -2.49 1.77 -16.83
CA LEU A 62 -1.92 3.03 -17.32
C LEU A 62 -1.26 2.88 -18.69
N GLU A 63 -0.57 1.77 -18.94
CA GLU A 63 0.03 1.47 -20.24
C GLU A 63 -1.04 1.36 -21.34
N ARG A 64 -2.14 0.65 -21.07
CA ARG A 64 -3.30 0.57 -21.98
C ARG A 64 -3.94 1.92 -22.22
N LEU A 65 -4.15 2.71 -21.16
CA LEU A 65 -4.69 4.05 -21.30
C LEU A 65 -3.79 4.90 -22.19
N ARG A 66 -2.47 4.88 -21.94
CA ARG A 66 -1.49 5.58 -22.75
C ARG A 66 -1.53 5.14 -24.22
N ALA A 67 -1.65 3.84 -24.49
CA ALA A 67 -1.77 3.33 -25.86
C ALA A 67 -3.04 3.84 -26.57
N SER A 68 -4.12 4.10 -25.83
CA SER A 68 -5.38 4.64 -26.39
C SER A 68 -5.37 6.16 -26.63
N THR A 69 -4.32 6.89 -26.20
CA THR A 69 -4.27 8.36 -26.31
C THR A 69 -4.18 8.90 -27.72
N ALA A 70 -3.61 8.13 -28.66
CA ALA A 70 -3.44 8.58 -30.04
C ALA A 70 -4.80 8.70 -30.76
N GLY A 71 -5.19 9.93 -31.11
CA GLY A 71 -6.39 10.21 -31.91
C GLY A 71 -7.73 10.11 -31.16
N SER A 72 -7.72 10.00 -29.83
CA SER A 72 -8.93 9.97 -29.01
C SER A 72 -9.28 11.35 -28.47
N THR A 73 -10.58 11.63 -28.30
CA THR A 73 -11.03 12.84 -27.58
C THR A 73 -10.85 12.65 -26.08
N GLU A 74 -10.92 13.76 -25.32
CA GLU A 74 -10.78 13.75 -23.87
C GLU A 74 -11.88 12.90 -23.20
N GLU A 75 -13.12 12.99 -23.67
CA GLU A 75 -14.25 12.21 -23.16
C GLU A 75 -14.04 10.72 -23.42
N ALA A 76 -13.60 10.35 -24.62
CA ALA A 76 -13.31 8.96 -24.95
C ALA A 76 -12.16 8.40 -24.09
N LEU A 77 -11.16 9.22 -23.77
CA LEU A 77 -10.07 8.84 -22.87
C LEU A 77 -10.54 8.66 -21.43
N GLN A 78 -11.48 9.49 -20.97
CA GLN A 78 -12.06 9.35 -19.65
C GLN A 78 -12.87 8.06 -19.52
N ASP A 79 -13.68 7.73 -20.51
CA ASP A 79 -14.45 6.47 -20.55
C ASP A 79 -13.52 5.26 -20.61
N ASN A 80 -12.48 5.30 -21.45
CA ASN A 80 -11.47 4.25 -21.54
C ASN A 80 -10.70 4.08 -20.22
N ALA A 81 -10.35 5.18 -19.54
CA ALA A 81 -9.68 5.12 -18.23
C ALA A 81 -10.57 4.42 -17.19
N LEU A 82 -11.84 4.81 -17.10
CA LEU A 82 -12.80 4.19 -16.19
C LEU A 82 -12.97 2.69 -16.48
N GLN A 83 -13.03 2.32 -17.76
CA GLN A 83 -13.10 0.91 -18.16
C GLN A 83 -11.85 0.13 -17.76
N PHE A 84 -10.65 0.59 -18.14
CA PHE A 84 -9.40 -0.12 -17.87
C PHE A 84 -9.12 -0.22 -16.37
N TYR A 85 -9.47 0.81 -15.59
CA TYR A 85 -9.34 0.78 -14.14
C TYR A 85 -10.27 -0.25 -13.50
N ARG A 86 -11.51 -0.39 -14.00
CA ARG A 86 -12.44 -1.44 -13.54
C ARG A 86 -11.94 -2.83 -13.93
N GLU A 87 -11.48 -3.02 -15.17
CA GLU A 87 -10.97 -4.32 -15.66
C GLU A 87 -9.78 -4.85 -14.83
N LYS A 88 -8.91 -3.95 -14.35
CA LYS A 88 -7.76 -4.29 -13.52
C LYS A 88 -8.01 -4.19 -12.01
N ALA A 89 -9.23 -3.84 -11.60
CA ALA A 89 -9.57 -3.58 -10.20
C ALA A 89 -8.59 -2.60 -9.53
N VAL A 90 -8.30 -1.50 -10.24
CA VAL A 90 -7.43 -0.40 -9.80
C VAL A 90 -8.18 0.94 -9.77
N ALA A 91 -9.51 0.95 -9.86
CA ALA A 91 -10.28 2.12 -9.48
C ALA A 91 -10.08 2.41 -7.99
N LEU A 92 -10.23 3.67 -7.57
CA LEU A 92 -9.92 4.11 -6.21
C LEU A 92 -10.57 3.23 -5.13
N GLN A 93 -11.84 2.89 -5.31
CA GLN A 93 -12.58 2.04 -4.37
C GLN A 93 -12.05 0.60 -4.35
N ASP A 94 -11.66 0.05 -5.50
CA ASP A 94 -11.09 -1.30 -5.60
C ASP A 94 -9.71 -1.36 -4.94
N VAL A 95 -8.87 -0.35 -5.16
CA VAL A 95 -7.58 -0.22 -4.48
C VAL A 95 -7.80 -0.14 -2.98
N LYS A 96 -8.71 0.72 -2.51
CA LYS A 96 -9.06 0.82 -1.09
C LYS A 96 -9.51 -0.53 -0.53
N ASN A 97 -10.39 -1.24 -1.23
CA ASN A 97 -10.87 -2.56 -0.82
C ASN A 97 -9.73 -3.58 -0.76
N ARG A 98 -8.79 -3.57 -1.70
CA ARG A 98 -7.60 -4.44 -1.70
C ARG A 98 -6.69 -4.13 -0.52
N LEU A 99 -6.39 -2.85 -0.28
CA LEU A 99 -5.52 -2.41 0.81
C LEU A 99 -6.10 -2.75 2.20
N LEU A 100 -7.43 -2.75 2.34
CA LEU A 100 -8.12 -2.99 3.60
C LEU A 100 -8.65 -4.43 3.76
N ARG A 101 -8.40 -5.30 2.77
CA ARG A 101 -9.03 -6.62 2.66
C ARG A 101 -8.73 -7.52 3.86
N ARG A 102 -7.52 -7.46 4.39
CA ARG A 102 -7.04 -8.36 5.44
C ARG A 102 -6.58 -7.56 6.64
N LYS A 103 -7.09 -7.91 7.82
CA LYS A 103 -6.59 -7.32 9.07
C LYS A 103 -5.41 -8.11 9.58
N LEU A 104 -4.56 -7.44 10.35
CA LEU A 104 -3.38 -8.04 10.98
C LEU A 104 -3.78 -9.22 11.88
N ARG A 105 -4.93 -9.12 12.57
CA ARG A 105 -5.48 -10.20 13.41
C ARG A 105 -5.83 -11.49 12.63
N ASP A 106 -6.16 -11.39 11.35
CA ASP A 106 -6.60 -12.51 10.52
C ASP A 106 -5.42 -13.25 9.85
N LEU A 107 -4.18 -12.92 10.25
CA LEU A 107 -3.01 -13.64 9.81
C LEU A 107 -2.81 -14.90 10.66
N PRO A 108 -2.49 -16.06 10.05
CA PRO A 108 -2.07 -17.22 10.81
C PRO A 108 -0.77 -16.87 11.53
N VAL A 109 -0.84 -16.75 12.85
CA VAL A 109 0.32 -16.66 13.72
C VAL A 109 0.84 -18.09 13.89
N GLN A 110 2.10 -18.35 13.56
CA GLN A 110 2.76 -19.65 13.75
C GLN A 110 3.62 -19.64 15.01
#